data_AF-A0A7S1DYZ2-F1
#
_entry.id   AF-A0A7S1DYZ2-F1
#
_cell.length_a   1.000
_cell.length_b   1.000
_cell.length_c   1.000
_cell.angle_alpha   90.00
_cell.angle_beta   90.00
_cell.angle_gamma   90.00
#
_symmetry.space_group_name_H-M   'P 1'
#
loop_
_entity.id
_entity.type
_entity.pdbx_description
1 polymer ?
#
loop_
_entity_poly.entity_id
_entity_poly.type
_entity_poly.pdbx_seq_one_letter_code
_entity_poly.pdbx_strand_id
1 'polypeptide(L)'
;AFQAGTVANIIPDQAVLRGTLRSYAPEVRVLLRDGVRRTAAAVASLSGAPAPEVNIIEGVGSVINDEGVIQRVDAALKSALGADQVDIAKPQTPSEDFSIYATQGVPSLTMRIGVAAPEAIAAAAQPGGKPLAN
;
A
#
# COMPACT_ATOMS: atom_id res chain seq x y z
N ALA A 1 -11.03 11.09 3.31
CA ALA A 1 -12.29 11.84 3.54
C ALA A 1 -11.96 13.11 4.33
N PHE A 2 -12.56 14.23 3.94
CA PHE A 2 -12.40 15.52 4.61
C PHE A 2 -13.80 16.08 4.88
N GLN A 3 -14.06 16.50 6.11
CA GLN A 3 -15.36 17.03 6.54
C GLN A 3 -15.14 18.28 7.39
N ALA A 4 -15.77 19.39 7.00
CA ALA A 4 -15.74 20.65 7.74
C ALA A 4 -17.04 21.42 7.47
N GLY A 5 -17.80 21.69 8.52
CA GLY A 5 -19.10 22.37 8.42
C GLY A 5 -20.21 21.53 7.79
N THR A 6 -21.44 22.04 7.93
CA THR A 6 -22.67 21.41 7.43
C THR A 6 -23.62 22.39 6.77
N VAL A 7 -23.49 23.69 7.04
CA VAL A 7 -24.36 24.76 6.52
C VAL A 7 -23.50 25.84 5.87
N ALA A 8 -23.89 26.30 4.67
CA ALA A 8 -23.06 27.15 3.82
C ALA A 8 -22.75 28.55 4.40
N ASN A 9 -23.56 29.05 5.33
CA ASN A 9 -23.42 30.39 5.92
C ASN A 9 -22.98 30.37 7.40
N ILE A 10 -22.56 29.21 7.92
CA ILE A 10 -22.04 29.08 9.27
C ILE A 10 -20.56 28.69 9.18
N ILE A 11 -19.70 29.48 9.82
CA ILE A 11 -18.27 29.17 9.92
C ILE A 11 -18.11 27.93 10.81
N PRO A 12 -17.47 26.85 10.34
CA PRO A 12 -17.30 25.65 11.14
C PRO A 12 -16.29 25.84 12.27
N ASP A 13 -16.54 25.18 13.39
CA ASP A 13 -15.67 25.13 14.56
C ASP A 13 -14.65 23.97 14.51
N GLN A 14 -14.86 22.99 13.62
CA GLN A 14 -13.99 21.82 13.47
C GLN A 14 -13.86 21.33 12.02
N ALA A 15 -12.76 20.64 11.75
CA ALA A 15 -12.51 19.88 10.53
C ALA A 15 -11.94 18.50 10.87
N VAL A 16 -12.44 17.44 10.21
CA VAL A 16 -12.01 16.06 10.40
C VAL A 16 -11.43 15.53 9.09
N LEU A 17 -10.16 15.09 9.15
CA LEU A 17 -9.46 14.42 8.05
C LEU A 17 -9.24 12.95 8.39
N ARG A 18 -9.65 12.06 7.49
CA ARG A 18 -9.42 10.61 7.57
C ARG A 18 -8.72 10.12 6.32
N GLY A 19 -7.70 9.30 6.47
CA GLY A 19 -6.93 8.75 5.35
C GLY A 19 -6.10 7.53 5.76
N THR A 20 -5.38 6.99 4.79
CA THR A 20 -4.48 5.84 4.96
C THR A 20 -3.06 6.24 4.63
N LEU A 21 -2.10 5.82 5.46
CA LEU A 21 -0.67 5.93 5.16
C LEU A 21 -0.18 4.59 4.59
N ARG A 22 0.51 4.62 3.46
CA ARG A 22 1.11 3.44 2.83
C ARG A 22 2.59 3.71 2.57
N SER A 23 3.43 2.74 2.90
CA SER A 23 4.87 2.78 2.62
C SER A 23 5.39 1.35 2.46
N TYR A 24 6.47 1.20 1.68
CA TYR A 24 7.14 -0.09 1.52
C TYR A 24 8.10 -0.38 2.67
N ALA A 25 8.84 0.64 3.11
CA ALA A 25 9.89 0.47 4.10
C ALA A 25 9.44 0.93 5.51
N PRO A 26 9.89 0.26 6.58
CA PRO A 26 9.56 0.62 7.96
C PRO A 26 9.96 2.04 8.34
N GLU A 27 11.14 2.50 7.94
CA GLU A 27 11.66 3.84 8.23
C GLU A 27 10.84 4.93 7.53
N VAL A 28 10.37 4.66 6.31
CA VAL A 28 9.46 5.57 5.60
C VAL A 28 8.11 5.63 6.32
N ARG A 29 7.65 4.52 6.92
CA ARG A 29 6.42 4.53 7.73
C ARG A 29 6.54 5.46 8.92
N VAL A 30 7.66 5.41 9.64
CA VAL A 30 7.94 6.32 10.77
C VAL A 30 7.96 7.77 10.29
N LEU A 31 8.69 8.04 9.20
CA LEU A 31 8.78 9.38 8.61
C LEU A 31 7.39 9.97 8.26
N LEU A 32 6.51 9.16 7.66
CA LEU A 32 5.16 9.61 7.31
C LEU A 32 4.33 9.94 8.56
N ARG A 33 4.39 9.09 9.60
CA ARG A 33 3.65 9.31 10.85
C ARG A 33 4.08 10.60 11.54
N ASP A 34 5.39 10.83 11.61
CA ASP A 34 5.94 12.02 12.24
C ASP A 34 5.70 13.27 11.39
N GLY A 35 5.75 13.12 10.07
CA GLY A 35 5.39 14.17 9.10
C GLY A 35 3.95 14.62 9.26
N VAL A 36 3.00 13.69 9.40
CA VAL A 36 1.58 14.02 9.63
C VAL A 36 1.39 14.79 10.93
N ARG A 37 1.97 14.32 12.04
CA ARG A 37 1.87 15.01 13.34
C ARG A 37 2.44 16.41 13.29
N ARG A 38 3.66 16.57 12.74
CA ARG A 38 4.30 17.88 12.56
C ARG A 38 3.46 18.83 11.71
N THR A 39 2.96 18.34 10.58
CA THR A 39 2.20 19.17 9.63
C THR A 39 0.88 19.62 10.24
N ALA A 40 0.15 18.71 10.89
CA ALA A 40 -1.10 19.05 11.56
C ALA A 40 -0.89 20.11 12.64
N ALA A 41 0.12 19.94 13.51
CA ALA A 41 0.43 20.90 14.56
C ALA A 41 0.83 22.28 14.00
N ALA A 42 1.65 22.32 12.95
CA ALA A 42 2.07 23.57 12.31
C ALA A 42 0.89 24.32 11.69
N VAL A 43 0.01 23.62 10.97
CA VAL A 43 -1.17 24.22 10.33
C VAL A 43 -2.15 24.74 11.38
N ALA A 44 -2.38 24.00 12.47
CA ALA A 44 -3.25 24.46 13.56
C ALA A 44 -2.71 25.73 14.22
N SER A 45 -1.41 25.74 14.56
CA SER A 45 -0.73 26.90 15.15
C SER A 45 -0.80 28.13 14.24
N LEU A 46 -0.47 27.96 12.95
CA LEU A 46 -0.54 29.03 11.95
C LEU A 46 -1.96 29.61 11.83
N SER A 47 -2.98 28.78 12.00
CA SER A 47 -4.38 29.17 11.86
C SER A 47 -4.99 29.73 13.15
N GLY A 48 -4.22 29.82 14.25
CA GLY A 48 -4.74 30.20 15.57
C GLY A 48 -5.71 29.18 16.17
N ALA A 49 -5.69 27.94 15.70
CA ALA A 49 -6.54 26.86 16.18
C ALA A 49 -5.88 26.11 17.36
N PRO A 50 -6.67 25.44 18.22
CA PRO A 50 -6.14 24.52 19.22
C PRO A 50 -5.28 23.42 18.60
N ALA A 51 -4.40 22.82 19.42
CA ALA A 51 -3.62 21.65 18.99
C ALA A 51 -4.55 20.54 18.47
N PRO A 52 -4.28 19.95 17.30
CA PRO A 52 -5.17 18.97 16.69
C PRO A 52 -5.05 17.61 17.38
N GLU A 53 -6.16 16.88 17.45
CA GLU A 53 -6.14 15.46 17.80
C GLU A 53 -5.65 14.65 16.58
N VAL A 54 -4.53 13.94 16.75
CA VAL A 54 -3.95 13.10 15.68
C VAL A 54 -3.90 11.64 16.16
N ASN A 55 -4.90 10.86 15.75
CA ASN A 55 -4.94 9.43 15.97
C ASN A 55 -4.41 8.67 14.75
N ILE A 56 -3.31 7.94 14.91
CA ILE A 56 -2.74 7.07 13.87
C ILE A 56 -2.83 5.63 14.36
N ILE A 57 -3.69 4.86 13.70
CA ILE A 57 -3.85 3.43 13.96
C ILE A 57 -2.76 2.67 13.20
N GLU A 58 -2.03 1.80 13.89
CA GLU A 58 -1.03 0.95 13.26
C GLU A 58 -1.71 -0.22 12.54
N GLY A 59 -1.35 -0.41 11.27
CA GLY A 59 -1.74 -1.57 10.48
C GLY A 59 -0.56 -2.53 10.30
N VAL A 60 -0.79 -3.60 9.55
CA VAL A 60 0.21 -4.62 9.22
C VAL A 60 1.41 -4.06 8.44
N GLY A 61 2.53 -4.77 8.48
CA GLY A 61 3.76 -4.43 7.77
C GLY A 61 3.63 -4.53 6.26
N SER A 62 4.72 -4.24 5.55
CA SER A 62 4.82 -4.58 4.13
C SER A 62 5.07 -6.07 3.98
N VAL A 63 4.50 -6.70 2.94
CA VAL A 63 4.88 -8.07 2.59
C VAL A 63 6.27 -8.04 1.98
N ILE A 64 7.24 -8.59 2.71
CA ILE A 64 8.60 -8.79 2.24
C ILE A 64 8.81 -10.29 2.05
N ASN A 65 8.96 -10.69 0.80
CA ASN A 65 9.20 -12.08 0.45
C ASN A 65 10.65 -12.46 0.81
N ASP A 66 10.83 -13.64 1.41
CA ASP A 66 12.14 -14.16 1.76
C ASP A 66 12.93 -14.56 0.51
N GLU A 67 14.16 -14.07 0.38
CA GLU A 67 15.00 -14.30 -0.80
C GLU A 67 15.30 -15.79 -1.03
N GLY A 68 15.54 -16.56 0.04
CA GLY A 68 15.78 -17.99 -0.06
C GLY A 68 14.55 -18.77 -0.50
N VAL A 69 13.36 -18.37 -0.04
CA VAL A 69 12.09 -18.95 -0.50
C VAL A 69 11.82 -18.58 -1.97
N ILE A 70 12.06 -17.33 -2.37
CA ILE A 70 11.94 -16.88 -3.77
C ILE A 70 12.79 -17.75 -4.67
N GLN A 71 14.08 -17.91 -4.39
CA GLN A 71 15.01 -18.66 -5.23
C GLN A 71 14.57 -20.12 -5.44
N ARG A 72 14.12 -20.79 -4.37
CA ARG A 72 13.64 -22.17 -4.45
C ARG A 72 12.37 -22.30 -5.28
N VAL A 73 11.42 -21.39 -5.06
CA VAL A 73 10.11 -21.43 -5.73
C VAL A 73 10.24 -21.02 -7.20
N ASP A 74 11.03 -19.99 -7.52
CA ASP A 74 11.29 -19.55 -8.90
C ASP A 74 11.90 -20.68 -9.74
N ALA A 75 12.92 -21.37 -9.21
CA ALA A 75 13.53 -22.51 -9.91
C ALA A 75 12.53 -23.65 -10.14
N ALA A 76 11.71 -23.99 -9.13
CA ALA A 76 10.70 -25.04 -9.24
C ALA A 76 9.62 -24.69 -10.27
N LEU A 77 9.10 -23.46 -10.24
CA LEU A 77 8.06 -23.01 -11.15
C LEU A 77 8.56 -22.91 -12.60
N LYS A 78 9.77 -22.38 -12.82
CA LYS A 78 10.36 -22.30 -14.17
C LYS A 78 10.62 -23.68 -14.77
N SER A 79 11.03 -24.66 -13.95
CA SER A 79 11.19 -26.05 -14.39
C SER A 79 9.86 -26.68 -14.79
N ALA A 80 8.78 -26.41 -14.05
CA ALA A 80 7.48 -27.02 -14.28
C ALA A 80 6.66 -26.36 -15.39
N LEU A 81 6.74 -25.02 -15.51
CA LEU A 81 5.86 -24.21 -16.37
C LEU A 81 6.59 -23.60 -17.58
N GLY A 82 7.93 -23.61 -17.57
CA GLY A 82 8.76 -22.89 -18.53
C GLY A 82 9.11 -21.48 -18.06
N ALA A 83 10.29 -21.01 -18.46
CA ALA A 83 10.85 -19.72 -18.01
C ALA A 83 9.98 -18.52 -18.41
N ASP A 84 9.28 -18.60 -19.55
CA ASP A 84 8.44 -17.50 -20.07
C ASP A 84 7.11 -17.35 -19.32
N GLN A 85 6.76 -18.28 -18.42
CA GLN A 85 5.52 -18.28 -17.64
C GLN A 85 5.71 -17.79 -16.21
N VAL A 86 6.94 -17.41 -15.82
CA VAL A 86 7.28 -17.01 -14.45
C VAL A 86 8.06 -15.70 -14.47
N ASP A 87 7.54 -14.67 -13.82
CA ASP A 87 8.18 -13.36 -13.71
C ASP A 87 8.28 -12.88 -12.25
N ILE A 88 9.17 -11.90 -12.03
CA ILE A 88 9.27 -11.20 -10.75
C ILE A 88 8.34 -9.99 -10.80
N ALA A 89 7.24 -10.09 -10.05
CA ALA A 89 6.26 -9.02 -9.96
C ALA A 89 6.88 -7.75 -9.35
N LYS A 90 6.50 -6.59 -9.92
CA LYS A 90 6.83 -5.29 -9.33
C LYS A 90 6.11 -5.09 -7.99
N PRO A 91 6.69 -4.36 -7.03
CA PRO A 91 6.02 -4.03 -5.77
C PRO A 91 4.65 -3.38 -6.02
N GLN A 92 3.64 -3.80 -5.24
CA GLN A 92 2.26 -3.35 -5.36
C GLN A 92 1.84 -2.57 -4.12
N THR A 93 0.88 -1.67 -4.28
CA THR A 93 0.38 -0.81 -3.19
C THR A 93 -0.74 -1.40 -2.31
N PRO A 94 -1.49 -2.47 -2.69
CA PRO A 94 -2.44 -3.11 -1.78
C PRO A 94 -1.78 -3.60 -0.49
N SER A 95 -2.54 -3.54 0.61
CA SER A 95 -2.11 -4.07 1.89
C SER A 95 -2.52 -5.53 1.99
N GLU A 96 -1.69 -6.33 2.66
CA GLU A 96 -1.90 -7.78 2.81
C GLU A 96 -1.45 -8.21 4.21
N ASP A 97 -2.29 -8.95 4.92
CA ASP A 97 -2.06 -9.36 6.31
C ASP A 97 -1.06 -10.51 6.43
N PHE A 98 -0.78 -11.21 5.32
CA PHE A 98 0.28 -12.21 5.22
C PHE A 98 1.66 -11.70 5.65
N SER A 99 1.87 -10.38 5.59
CA SER A 99 3.08 -9.73 6.12
C SER A 99 3.36 -10.09 7.59
N ILE A 100 2.34 -10.47 8.37
CA ILE A 100 2.47 -10.90 9.75
C ILE A 100 3.43 -12.09 9.88
N TYR A 101 3.36 -13.09 8.98
CA TYR A 101 4.25 -14.25 9.04
C TYR A 101 5.72 -13.86 8.94
N ALA A 102 6.04 -13.02 7.95
CA ALA A 102 7.38 -12.47 7.79
C ALA A 102 7.83 -11.67 9.03
N THR A 103 6.94 -10.86 9.62
CA THR A 103 7.26 -10.10 10.84
C THR A 103 7.49 -10.98 12.07
N GLN A 104 6.93 -12.19 12.10
CA GLN A 104 7.16 -13.19 13.16
C GLN A 104 8.41 -14.04 12.89
N GLY A 105 9.21 -13.70 11.87
CA GLY A 105 10.44 -14.41 11.53
C GLY A 105 10.24 -15.68 10.72
N VAL A 106 9.05 -15.89 10.14
CA VAL A 106 8.80 -17.05 9.27
C VAL A 106 9.22 -16.71 7.84
N PRO A 107 10.18 -17.43 7.25
CA PRO A 107 10.52 -17.29 5.83
C PRO A 107 9.28 -17.57 4.99
N SER A 108 8.83 -16.58 4.21
CA SER A 108 7.53 -16.65 3.55
C SER A 108 7.56 -15.95 2.19
N LEU A 109 6.63 -16.35 1.32
CA LEU A 109 6.52 -15.84 -0.06
C LEU A 109 5.04 -15.71 -0.39
N THR A 110 4.67 -14.54 -0.90
CA THR A 110 3.42 -14.33 -1.63
C THR A 110 3.72 -14.27 -3.13
N MET A 111 2.85 -14.87 -3.92
CA MET A 111 2.91 -14.83 -5.38
C MET A 111 1.51 -14.60 -5.94
N ARG A 112 1.44 -14.05 -7.15
CA ARG A 112 0.19 -13.97 -7.91
C ARG A 112 0.14 -15.10 -8.91
N ILE A 113 -1.06 -15.62 -9.12
CA ILE A 113 -1.35 -16.59 -10.17
C ILE A 113 -2.15 -15.84 -11.24
N GLY A 114 -1.66 -15.85 -12.47
CA GLY A 114 -2.36 -15.25 -13.60
C GLY A 114 -3.69 -15.99 -13.85
N VAL A 115 -4.80 -15.27 -13.79
CA VAL A 115 -6.15 -15.81 -14.04
C VAL A 115 -6.86 -15.15 -15.22
N ALA A 116 -6.24 -14.11 -15.81
CA ALA A 116 -6.79 -13.42 -16.96
C ALA A 116 -6.68 -14.27 -18.22
N ALA A 117 -7.70 -14.22 -19.07
CA ALA A 117 -7.69 -14.89 -20.36
C ALA A 117 -6.56 -14.31 -21.24
N PRO A 118 -5.82 -15.13 -22.01
CA PRO A 118 -4.72 -14.68 -22.86
C PRO A 118 -5.11 -13.54 -23.81
N GLU A 119 -6.34 -13.55 -24.33
CA GLU A 119 -6.86 -12.52 -25.23
C GLU A 119 -7.00 -11.17 -24.51
N ALA A 120 -7.39 -11.19 -23.23
CA ALA A 120 -7.51 -9.98 -22.42
C ALA A 120 -6.13 -9.38 -22.11
N ILE A 121 -5.12 -10.22 -21.86
CA ILE A 121 -3.74 -9.79 -21.68
C ILE A 121 -3.20 -9.15 -22.97
N ALA A 122 -3.39 -9.82 -24.11
CA ALA A 122 -2.95 -9.32 -25.41
C ALA A 122 -3.61 -7.98 -25.77
N ALA A 123 -4.90 -7.81 -25.47
CA ALA A 123 -5.63 -6.57 -25.70
C ALA A 123 -5.14 -5.43 -24.79
N ALA A 124 -4.84 -5.72 -23.51
CA ALA A 124 -4.33 -4.73 -22.56
C ALA A 124 -2.90 -4.26 -22.89
N ALA A 125 -2.10 -5.11 -23.55
CA ALA A 125 -0.72 -4.79 -23.94
C ALA A 125 -0.62 -3.85 -25.16
N GLN A 126 -1.72 -3.61 -25.89
CA GLN A 126 -1.71 -2.69 -27.04
C GLN A 126 -1.64 -1.22 -26.60
N PRO A 127 -1.10 -0.31 -27.45
CA PRO A 127 -1.15 1.12 -27.18
C PRO A 127 -2.60 1.61 -26.96
N GLY A 128 -2.88 2.18 -25.79
CA GLY A 128 -4.24 2.60 -25.41
C GLY A 128 -5.16 1.47 -24.93
N GLY A 129 -4.64 0.26 -24.75
CA GLY A 129 -5.35 -0.88 -24.18
C GLY A 129 -5.84 -0.58 -22.76
N LYS A 130 -7.04 -1.09 -22.43
CA LYS A 130 -7.59 -0.95 -21.08
C LYS A 130 -6.75 -1.80 -20.10
N PRO A 131 -6.27 -1.23 -18.98
CA PRO A 131 -5.57 -2.00 -17.96
C PRO A 131 -6.41 -3.15 -17.41
N LEU A 132 -5.77 -4.30 -17.16
CA LEU A 132 -6.39 -5.39 -16.42
C LEU A 132 -6.61 -4.96 -14.96
N ALA A 133 -7.67 -5.49 -14.36
CA ALA A 133 -7.87 -5.35 -12.92
C ALA A 133 -6.80 -6.16 -12.17
N ASN A 134 -6.25 -5.57 -11.11
CA ASN A 134 -5.23 -6.19 -10.24
C ASN A 134 -5.78 -7.27 -9.31
#